data_AF-A0A947S6X3-F1
#
_entry.id   AF-A0A947S6X3-F1
#
_cell.length_a   1.000
_cell.length_b   1.000
_cell.length_c   1.000
_cell.angle_alpha   90.00
_cell.angle_beta   90.00
_cell.angle_gamma   90.00
#
_symmetry.space_group_name_H-M   'P 1'
#
loop_
_entity.id
_entity.type
_entity.pdbx_description
1 polymer ?
#
loop_
_entity_poly.entity_id
_entity_poly.type
_entity_poly.pdbx_seq_one_letter_code
_entity_poly.pdbx_strand_id
1 'polypeptide(L)'
;MKHKGFTLIELMIVIAIIGILSVIAIPKFVDLVDKAKEASTLGNLGALKSAIAIYYGDNEGVYPYRLDKNSYTVRGVVIPAFIPKYMEDIPVVKLRR
;
A
#
# COMPACT_ATOMS: atom_id res chain seq x y z
N MET A 1 45.37 31.77 5.63
CA MET A 1 44.70 30.50 5.24
C MET A 1 44.04 30.73 3.89
N LYS A 2 44.46 30.02 2.82
CA LYS A 2 43.85 30.21 1.48
C LYS A 2 42.53 29.44 1.44
N HIS A 3 41.41 30.14 1.44
CA HIS A 3 40.12 29.55 1.10
C HIS A 3 40.14 29.17 -0.39
N LYS A 4 40.13 27.88 -0.70
CA LYS A 4 39.82 27.40 -2.05
C LYS A 4 38.33 27.66 -2.29
N GLY A 5 38.01 28.64 -3.12
CA GLY A 5 36.65 28.85 -3.63
C GLY A 5 36.31 27.81 -4.69
N PHE A 6 35.04 27.37 -4.71
CA PHE A 6 34.50 26.50 -5.75
C PHE A 6 34.44 27.25 -7.08
N THR A 7 34.82 26.62 -8.19
CA THR A 7 34.74 27.30 -9.50
C THR A 7 33.31 27.21 -10.04
N LEU A 8 32.88 28.26 -10.76
CA LEU A 8 31.57 28.26 -11.41
C LEU A 8 31.46 27.14 -12.45
N ILE A 9 32.56 26.81 -13.14
CA ILE A 9 32.58 25.76 -14.14
C ILE A 9 32.42 24.36 -13.53
N GLU A 10 32.99 24.10 -12.35
CA GLU A 10 32.75 22.86 -11.60
C GLU A 10 31.25 22.73 -11.29
N LEU A 11 30.60 23.80 -10.84
CA LEU A 11 29.15 23.76 -10.53
C LEU A 11 28.32 23.50 -11.78
N MET A 12 28.65 24.15 -12.90
CA MET A 12 27.92 24.02 -14.16
C MET A 12 27.99 22.60 -14.72
N ILE A 13 29.15 21.95 -14.66
CA ILE A 13 29.29 20.57 -15.13
C ILE A 13 28.50 19.61 -14.24
N VAL A 14 28.49 19.83 -12.92
CA VAL A 14 27.71 18.99 -11.98
C VAL A 14 26.22 19.05 -12.28
N ILE A 15 25.64 20.25 -12.43
CA ILE A 15 24.20 20.37 -12.74
C ILE A 15 23.86 19.82 -14.13
N ALA A 16 24.76 19.92 -15.11
CA ALA A 16 24.57 19.34 -16.43
C ALA A 16 24.50 17.81 -16.36
N ILE A 17 25.40 17.17 -15.60
CA ILE A 17 25.39 15.71 -15.40
C ILE A 17 24.13 15.26 -14.65
N ILE A 18 23.77 15.95 -13.57
CA ILE A 18 22.53 15.64 -12.80
C ILE A 18 21.30 15.77 -13.71
N GLY A 19 21.23 16.81 -14.55
CA GLY A 19 20.13 17.01 -15.50
C GLY A 19 19.94 15.82 -16.45
N ILE A 20 21.03 15.30 -17.03
CA ILE A 20 20.98 14.13 -17.92
C ILE A 20 20.51 12.88 -17.16
N LEU A 21 21.03 12.64 -15.96
CA LEU A 21 20.64 11.49 -15.14
C LEU A 21 19.16 11.57 -14.70
N SER A 22 18.68 12.76 -14.35
CA SER A 22 17.30 12.97 -13.88
C SER A 22 16.26 12.63 -14.95
N VAL A 23 16.52 12.93 -16.23
CA VAL A 23 15.58 12.62 -17.34
C VAL A 23 15.30 11.11 -17.43
N ILE A 24 16.29 10.27 -17.22
CA ILE A 24 16.13 8.81 -17.28
C ILE A 24 15.60 8.25 -15.95
N ALA A 25 15.99 8.86 -14.83
CA ALA A 25 15.64 8.38 -13.49
C ALA A 25 14.17 8.63 -13.12
N ILE A 26 13.61 9.79 -13.46
CA ILE A 26 12.24 10.17 -13.09
C ILE A 26 11.18 9.19 -13.61
N PRO A 27 11.09 8.86 -14.92
CA PRO A 27 10.06 7.95 -15.41
C PRO A 27 10.18 6.57 -14.78
N LYS A 28 11.41 6.05 -14.64
CA LYS A 28 11.67 4.77 -13.96
C LYS A 28 11.22 4.79 -12.49
N PHE A 29 11.44 5.90 -11.80
CA PHE A 29 11.01 6.05 -10.41
C PHE A 29 9.49 6.03 -10.27
N VAL A 30 8.76 6.70 -11.18
CA VAL A 30 7.30 6.68 -11.20
C VAL A 30 6.77 5.25 -11.40
N ASP A 31 7.34 4.51 -12.36
CA ASP A 31 6.97 3.11 -12.60
C ASP A 31 7.25 2.21 -11.39
N LEU A 32 8.37 2.43 -10.70
CA LEU A 32 8.72 1.69 -9.49
C LEU A 32 7.74 1.97 -8.35
N VAL A 33 7.35 3.24 -8.17
CA VAL A 33 6.35 3.63 -7.16
C VAL A 33 5.01 2.98 -7.45
N ASP A 34 4.60 2.92 -8.71
CA ASP A 34 3.34 2.25 -9.09
C ASP A 34 3.40 0.75 -8.86
N LYS A 35 4.49 0.07 -9.25
CA LYS A 35 4.72 -1.36 -8.91
C LYS A 35 4.73 -1.61 -7.41
N ALA A 36 5.30 -0.71 -6.61
CA ALA A 36 5.31 -0.83 -5.16
C ALA A 36 3.89 -0.72 -4.57
N LYS A 37 3.05 0.19 -5.10
CA LYS A 37 1.63 0.29 -4.71
C LYS A 37 0.86 -0.98 -5.08
N GLU A 38 1.09 -1.54 -6.25
CA GLU A 38 0.48 -2.81 -6.69
C GLU A 38 0.90 -3.96 -5.76
N ALA A 39 2.19 -4.09 -5.47
CA ALA A 39 2.71 -5.12 -4.57
C ALA A 39 2.12 -4.98 -3.15
N SER A 40 2.03 -3.75 -2.62
CA SER A 40 1.38 -3.49 -1.34
C SER A 40 -0.10 -3.87 -1.37
N THR A 41 -0.82 -3.53 -2.44
CA THR A 41 -2.23 -3.90 -2.62
C THR A 41 -2.41 -5.42 -2.67
N LEU A 42 -1.52 -6.13 -3.36
CA LEU A 42 -1.54 -7.59 -3.43
C LEU A 42 -1.29 -8.23 -2.06
N GLY A 43 -0.34 -7.70 -1.28
CA GLY A 43 -0.10 -8.13 0.10
C GLY A 43 -1.32 -7.94 0.99
N ASN A 44 -1.96 -6.77 0.88
CA ASN A 44 -3.20 -6.44 1.59
C ASN A 44 -4.35 -7.39 1.23
N LEU A 45 -4.50 -7.74 -0.06
CA LEU A 45 -5.48 -8.73 -0.51
C LEU A 45 -5.19 -10.12 0.07
N GLY A 46 -3.92 -10.52 0.16
CA GLY A 46 -3.50 -11.76 0.80
C GLY A 46 -3.92 -11.84 2.26
N ALA A 47 -3.70 -10.76 3.02
CA ALA A 47 -4.14 -10.65 4.41
C ALA A 47 -5.68 -10.75 4.53
N LEU A 48 -6.42 -10.06 3.66
CA LEU A 48 -7.88 -10.11 3.63
C LEU A 48 -8.40 -11.52 3.31
N LYS A 49 -7.81 -12.19 2.31
CA LYS A 49 -8.16 -13.57 1.95
C LYS A 49 -7.94 -14.52 3.13
N SER A 50 -6.82 -14.38 3.84
CA SER A 50 -6.52 -15.18 5.03
C SER A 50 -7.57 -14.96 6.13
N ALA A 51 -7.87 -13.71 6.45
CA ALA A 51 -8.88 -13.36 7.45
C ALA A 51 -10.27 -13.90 7.10
N ILE A 52 -10.69 -13.82 5.83
CA ILE A 52 -11.95 -14.39 5.34
C ILE A 52 -11.96 -15.92 5.45
N ALA A 53 -10.83 -16.58 5.15
CA ALA A 53 -10.74 -18.04 5.26
C ALA A 53 -10.86 -18.52 6.72
N ILE A 54 -10.26 -17.77 7.66
CA ILE A 54 -10.41 -18.04 9.10
C ILE A 54 -11.87 -17.82 9.54
N TYR A 55 -12.49 -16.70 9.13
CA TYR A 55 -13.92 -16.45 9.39
C TYR A 55 -14.78 -17.60 8.87
N TYR A 56 -14.54 -18.05 7.65
CA TYR A 56 -15.30 -19.14 7.04
C TYR A 56 -15.19 -20.45 7.84
N GLY A 57 -13.99 -20.77 8.33
CA GLY A 57 -13.78 -21.95 9.18
C GLY A 57 -14.50 -21.87 10.53
N ASP A 58 -14.46 -20.69 11.16
CA ASP A 58 -15.12 -20.44 12.45
C ASP A 58 -16.66 -20.41 12.37
N ASN A 59 -17.22 -20.01 11.22
CA ASN A 59 -18.65 -19.77 11.05
C ASN A 59 -19.33 -20.85 10.20
N GLU A 60 -18.90 -22.10 10.38
CA GLU A 60 -19.54 -23.28 9.77
C GLU A 60 -19.68 -23.19 8.23
N GLY A 61 -18.70 -22.56 7.57
CA GLY A 61 -18.71 -22.39 6.12
C GLY A 61 -19.54 -21.21 5.60
N VAL A 62 -19.83 -20.24 6.46
CA VAL A 62 -20.49 -18.99 6.05
C VAL A 62 -19.43 -17.91 5.81
N TYR A 63 -19.52 -17.23 4.66
CA TYR A 63 -18.68 -16.06 4.37
C TYR A 63 -19.17 -14.80 5.11
N PRO A 64 -18.27 -13.86 5.45
CA PRO A 64 -18.68 -12.63 6.11
C PRO A 64 -19.57 -11.79 5.19
N TYR A 65 -20.76 -11.43 5.67
CA TYR A 65 -21.70 -10.59 4.94
C TYR A 65 -21.32 -9.12 4.94
N ARG A 66 -20.56 -8.68 5.95
CA ARG A 66 -20.09 -7.30 6.12
C ARG A 66 -18.69 -7.31 6.71
N LEU A 67 -17.89 -6.30 6.37
CA LEU A 67 -16.49 -6.14 6.79
C LEU A 67 -16.34 -5.10 7.90
N ASP A 68 -17.28 -5.01 8.81
CA ASP A 68 -17.31 -3.94 9.81
C ASP A 68 -17.15 -4.47 11.24
N LYS A 69 -17.11 -3.52 12.18
CA LYS A 69 -16.77 -3.76 13.59
C LYS A 69 -17.94 -4.30 14.42
N ASN A 70 -19.15 -4.31 13.87
CA ASN A 70 -20.35 -4.64 14.61
C ASN A 70 -20.93 -5.98 14.16
N SER A 71 -21.46 -6.74 15.13
CA SER A 71 -22.28 -7.91 14.83
C SER A 71 -23.69 -7.44 14.46
N TYR A 72 -24.30 -8.07 13.46
CA TYR A 72 -25.66 -7.76 13.02
C TYR A 72 -26.59 -8.90 13.34
N THR A 73 -27.83 -8.59 13.70
CA THR A 73 -28.88 -9.61 13.78
C THR A 73 -29.84 -9.41 12.62
N VAL A 74 -29.96 -10.42 11.75
CA VAL A 74 -30.92 -10.41 10.64
C VAL A 74 -31.94 -11.52 10.88
N ARG A 75 -33.21 -11.13 11.07
CA ARG A 75 -34.31 -12.09 11.31
C ARG A 75 -34.03 -13.09 12.45
N GLY A 76 -33.38 -12.63 13.52
CA GLY A 76 -33.04 -13.46 14.68
C GLY A 76 -31.73 -14.25 14.57
N VAL A 77 -31.04 -14.20 13.43
CA VAL A 77 -29.73 -14.83 13.22
C VAL A 77 -28.63 -13.81 13.48
N VAL A 78 -27.70 -14.11 14.38
CA VAL A 78 -26.53 -13.26 14.65
C VAL A 78 -25.45 -13.54 13.60
N ILE A 79 -25.07 -12.50 12.88
CA ILE A 79 -23.93 -12.46 11.96
C ILE A 79 -22.77 -11.82 12.74
N PRO A 80 -21.70 -12.56 13.04
CA PRO A 80 -20.60 -12.03 13.83
C PRO A 80 -19.79 -10.98 13.05
N ALA A 81 -19.26 -10.01 13.80
CA ALA A 81 -18.38 -8.98 13.25
C ALA A 81 -17.10 -9.60 12.64
N PHE A 82 -16.69 -9.07 11.50
CA PHE A 82 -15.43 -9.46 10.86
C PHE A 82 -14.23 -8.81 11.56
N ILE A 83 -14.39 -7.57 12.01
CA ILE A 83 -13.37 -6.78 12.72
C ILE A 83 -13.82 -6.64 14.19
N PRO A 84 -12.92 -6.65 15.18
CA PRO A 84 -11.47 -6.85 15.08
C PRO A 84 -11.05 -8.33 15.09
N LYS A 85 -12.01 -9.27 15.19
CA LYS A 85 -11.70 -10.68 15.48
C LYS A 85 -10.78 -11.33 14.43
N TYR A 86 -10.98 -11.02 13.14
CA TYR A 86 -10.25 -11.65 12.05
C TYR A 86 -9.23 -10.72 11.37
N MET A 87 -9.32 -9.41 11.62
CA MET A 87 -8.45 -8.38 11.06
C MET A 87 -8.58 -7.10 11.89
N GLU A 88 -7.49 -6.34 12.07
CA GLU A 88 -7.45 -5.12 12.89
C GLU A 88 -8.17 -3.93 12.21
N ASP A 89 -7.93 -3.71 10.92
CA ASP A 89 -8.65 -2.75 10.07
C ASP A 89 -8.57 -3.16 8.59
N ILE A 90 -9.56 -2.76 7.77
CA ILE A 90 -9.53 -3.02 6.33
C ILE A 90 -8.38 -2.23 5.71
N PRO A 91 -7.43 -2.89 5.01
CA PRO A 91 -6.37 -2.17 4.34
C PRO A 91 -6.93 -1.28 3.24
N VAL A 92 -6.56 0.00 3.25
CA VAL A 92 -6.98 0.97 2.25
C VAL A 92 -6.18 0.78 0.95
N VAL A 93 -6.89 0.62 -0.17
CA VAL A 93 -6.27 0.58 -1.49
C VAL A 93 -6.20 2.00 -2.05
N LYS A 94 -4.98 2.48 -2.30
CA LYS A 94 -4.79 3.76 -3.01
C LYS A 94 -4.78 3.49 -4.51
N LEU A 95 -5.97 3.52 -5.11
CA LEU A 95 -6.11 3.46 -6.56
C LEU A 95 -5.47 4.70 -7.21
N ARG A 96 -4.82 4.51 -8.35
CA ARG A 96 -4.34 5.62 -9.19
C ARG A 96 -5.57 6.44 -9.62
N ARG A 97 -5.64 7.71 -9.20
CA ARG A 97 -6.64 8.66 -9.68
C ARG A 97 -6.37 9.04 -11.12
#